data_AF-A0A9E6FCY3-F1
#
_entry.id   AF-A0A9E6FCY3-F1
#
_cell.length_a   1.000
_cell.length_b   1.000
_cell.length_c   1.000
_cell.angle_alpha   90.00
_cell.angle_beta   90.00
_cell.angle_gamma   90.00
#
_symmetry.space_group_name_H-M   'P 1'
#
loop_
_entity.id
_entity.type
_entity.pdbx_description
1 polymer ?
#
loop_
_entity_poly.entity_id
_entity_poly.type
_entity_poly.pdbx_seq_one_letter_code
_entity_poly.pdbx_strand_id
1 'polypeptide(L)'
;MTITQDQIKKIAKNLCKLPAEEVKIINDIGEILNYVDLLNEVDTNGVEPTISVVKKDNVLRKDEQTQKQASPEELLACSPQKVIAEQIAIGNIMK
;
A
#
# COMPACT_ATOMS: atom_id res chain seq x y z
N MET A 1 -11.14 -6.25 -19.40
CA MET A 1 -10.03 -7.14 -19.00
C MET A 1 -10.60 -8.18 -18.05
N THR A 2 -10.11 -9.42 -18.06
CA THR A 2 -10.64 -10.46 -17.15
C THR A 2 -9.56 -10.91 -16.17
N ILE A 3 -9.85 -10.81 -14.88
CA ILE A 3 -8.98 -11.29 -13.80
C ILE A 3 -9.28 -12.75 -13.47
N THR A 4 -8.25 -13.56 -13.24
CA THR A 4 -8.42 -14.97 -12.85
C THR A 4 -8.41 -15.16 -11.33
N GLN A 5 -9.00 -16.26 -10.86
CA GLN A 5 -9.02 -16.59 -9.43
C GLN A 5 -7.61 -16.74 -8.84
N ASP A 6 -6.63 -17.22 -9.61
CA ASP A 6 -5.24 -17.34 -9.17
C ASP A 6 -4.57 -15.98 -8.99
N GLN A 7 -4.90 -14.99 -9.84
CA GLN A 7 -4.41 -13.62 -9.68
C GLN A 7 -4.94 -12.98 -8.40
N ILE A 8 -6.22 -13.22 -8.08
CA ILE A 8 -6.84 -12.74 -6.84
C ILE A 8 -6.22 -13.41 -5.61
N LYS A 9 -6.01 -14.73 -5.65
CA LYS A 9 -5.30 -15.45 -4.58
C LYS A 9 -3.89 -14.90 -4.36
N LYS A 10 -3.16 -14.54 -5.43
CA LYS A 10 -1.83 -13.94 -5.33
C LYS A 10 -1.85 -12.55 -4.71
N ILE A 11 -2.84 -11.73 -5.07
CA ILE A 11 -3.05 -10.39 -4.50
C ILE A 11 -3.40 -10.50 -3.02
N ALA A 12 -4.38 -11.34 -2.66
CA ALA A 12 -4.75 -11.60 -1.28
C ALA A 12 -3.51 -12.05 -0.47
N LYS A 13 -2.83 -13.11 -0.88
CA LYS A 13 -1.67 -13.64 -0.13
C LYS A 13 -0.60 -12.58 0.20
N ASN A 14 -0.35 -11.62 -0.70
CA ASN A 14 0.76 -10.68 -0.56
C ASN A 14 0.36 -9.31 0.01
N LEU A 15 -0.88 -8.87 -0.20
CA LEU A 15 -1.29 -7.49 0.07
C LEU A 15 -2.40 -7.39 1.12
N CYS A 16 -3.29 -8.40 1.22
CA CYS A 16 -4.46 -8.33 2.10
C CYS A 16 -4.85 -9.70 2.67
N LYS A 17 -5.22 -9.77 3.96
CA LYS A 17 -5.85 -10.98 4.53
C LYS A 17 -7.31 -11.12 4.07
N LEU A 18 -7.55 -11.18 2.76
CA LEU A 18 -8.87 -11.41 2.18
C LEU A 18 -9.20 -12.91 2.23
N PRO A 19 -10.46 -13.27 2.54
CA PRO A 19 -10.94 -14.64 2.33
C PRO A 19 -10.99 -14.91 0.82
N ALA A 20 -9.96 -15.57 0.30
CA ALA A 20 -9.74 -15.79 -1.14
C ALA A 20 -10.77 -16.73 -1.82
N GLU A 21 -11.83 -17.12 -1.10
CA GLU A 21 -12.89 -18.03 -1.54
C GLU A 21 -14.20 -17.31 -1.86
N GLU A 22 -14.32 -16.02 -1.57
CA GLU A 22 -15.54 -15.27 -1.86
C GLU A 22 -15.65 -14.91 -3.34
N VAL A 23 -16.45 -15.71 -4.07
CA VAL A 23 -16.79 -15.50 -5.49
C VAL A 23 -17.34 -14.10 -5.76
N LYS A 24 -18.00 -13.47 -4.78
CA LYS A 24 -18.46 -12.09 -4.88
C LYS A 24 -17.31 -11.09 -5.10
N ILE A 25 -16.23 -11.22 -4.34
CA ILE A 25 -15.06 -10.33 -4.45
C ILE A 25 -14.44 -10.43 -5.84
N ILE A 26 -14.44 -11.62 -6.43
CA ILE A 26 -13.94 -11.84 -7.79
C ILE A 26 -14.78 -11.08 -8.82
N ASN A 27 -16.10 -11.18 -8.70
CA ASN A 27 -17.02 -10.48 -9.60
C ASN A 27 -16.92 -8.96 -9.44
N ASP A 28 -16.91 -8.46 -8.19
CA ASP A 28 -16.84 -7.03 -7.90
C ASP A 28 -15.54 -6.41 -8.45
N ILE A 29 -14.39 -7.10 -8.29
CA ILE A 29 -13.12 -6.66 -8.89
C ILE A 29 -13.20 -6.70 -10.42
N GLY A 30 -13.83 -7.72 -11.00
CA GLY A 30 -14.05 -7.80 -12.44
C GLY A 30 -14.85 -6.62 -12.98
N GLU A 31 -15.93 -6.24 -12.30
CA GLU A 31 -16.75 -5.07 -12.66
C GLU A 31 -15.96 -3.76 -12.57
N ILE A 32 -15.19 -3.56 -11.51
CA ILE A 32 -14.32 -2.38 -11.35
C ILE A 32 -13.30 -2.29 -12.47
N LEU A 33 -12.64 -3.40 -12.84
CA LEU A 33 -11.68 -3.42 -13.93
C LEU A 33 -12.32 -3.11 -15.29
N ASN A 34 -13.52 -3.64 -15.55
CA ASN A 34 -14.27 -3.30 -16.75
C ASN A 34 -14.66 -1.81 -16.80
N TYR A 35 -14.95 -1.20 -15.65
CA TYR A 35 -15.20 0.24 -15.59
C TYR A 35 -13.94 1.07 -15.85
N VAL A 36 -12.78 0.63 -15.34
CA VAL A 36 -11.49 1.29 -15.59
C VAL A 36 -11.07 1.18 -17.05
N ASP A 37 -11.48 0.14 -17.77
CA ASP A 37 -11.18 -0.02 -19.20
C ASP A 37 -11.73 1.11 -20.08
N LEU A 38 -12.74 1.87 -19.60
CA LEU A 38 -13.23 3.09 -20.27
C LEU A 38 -12.11 4.12 -20.50
N LEU A 39 -11.07 4.13 -19.66
CA LEU A 39 -9.92 5.02 -19.83
C LEU A 39 -9.11 4.71 -21.09
N ASN A 40 -9.20 3.49 -21.65
CA ASN A 40 -8.50 3.11 -22.88
C ASN A 40 -9.11 3.75 -24.14
N GLU A 41 -10.32 4.30 -24.06
CA GLU A 41 -10.97 5.00 -25.18
C GLU A 41 -10.34 6.36 -25.46
N VAL A 42 -9.58 6.90 -24.51
CA VAL A 42 -8.93 8.22 -24.62
C VAL A 42 -7.50 8.05 -25.12
N ASP A 43 -7.17 8.70 -26.24
CA ASP A 43 -5.80 8.73 -26.75
C ASP A 43 -4.90 9.56 -25.83
N THR A 44 -3.86 8.91 -25.31
CA THR A 44 -2.84 9.50 -24.43
C THR A 44 -1.47 9.53 -25.09
N ASN A 45 -1.37 9.24 -26.39
CA ASN A 45 -0.10 9.24 -27.11
C ASN A 45 0.54 10.63 -27.11
N GLY A 46 1.80 10.72 -26.66
CA GLY A 46 2.53 11.97 -26.53
C GLY A 46 2.09 12.86 -25.35
N VAL A 47 1.20 12.39 -24.47
CA VAL A 47 0.81 13.10 -23.25
C VAL A 47 1.70 12.64 -22.10
N GLU A 48 2.45 13.57 -21.51
CA GLU A 48 3.27 13.30 -20.33
C GLU A 48 2.40 13.00 -19.10
N PRO A 49 2.71 11.96 -18.31
CA PRO A 49 2.00 11.66 -17.07
C PRO A 49 2.04 12.83 -16.07
N THR A 50 0.91 13.12 -15.44
CA THR A 50 0.86 14.15 -14.39
C THR A 50 1.31 13.57 -13.05
N ILE A 51 2.52 13.93 -12.59
CA ILE A 51 3.11 13.43 -11.34
C ILE A 51 2.57 14.19 -10.11
N SER A 52 2.42 15.51 -10.24
CA SER A 52 1.82 16.37 -9.22
C SER A 52 1.15 17.55 -9.89
N VAL A 53 0.02 17.97 -9.36
CA VAL A 53 -0.67 19.19 -9.81
C VAL A 53 0.10 20.46 -9.47
N VAL A 54 0.98 20.41 -8.46
CA VAL A 54 1.85 21.52 -8.08
C VAL A 54 3.24 21.27 -8.65
N LYS A 55 3.72 22.18 -9.49
CA LYS A 55 5.11 22.17 -9.94
C LYS A 55 6.00 22.52 -8.76
N LYS A 56 6.75 21.55 -8.25
CA LYS A 56 7.76 21.74 -7.22
C LYS A 56 9.07 21.17 -7.70
N ASP A 57 10.13 21.94 -7.50
CA ASP A 57 11.49 21.44 -7.59
C ASP A 57 11.79 20.53 -6.39
N ASN A 58 12.85 19.74 -6.49
CA ASN A 58 13.30 18.88 -5.40
C ASN A 58 13.64 19.72 -4.16
N VAL A 59 12.84 19.59 -3.10
CA VAL A 59 13.09 20.25 -1.82
C VAL A 59 13.99 19.34 -0.99
N LEU A 60 15.26 19.73 -0.85
CA LEU A 60 16.24 18.99 -0.05
C LEU A 60 16.07 19.31 1.44
N ARG A 61 16.18 18.29 2.28
CA ARG A 61 16.29 18.44 3.74
C ARG A 61 17.74 18.86 4.08
N LYS A 62 17.91 19.84 4.99
CA LYS A 62 19.22 20.18 5.55
C LYS A 62 19.80 19.01 6.33
N ASP A 63 21.11 18.81 6.23
CA ASP A 63 21.80 17.77 7.00
C ASP A 63 22.16 18.26 8.42
N GLU A 64 21.12 18.43 9.24
CA GLU A 64 21.24 18.87 10.62
C GLU A 64 20.48 17.94 11.56
N GLN A 65 20.98 17.81 12.80
CA GLN A 65 20.30 17.03 13.83
C GLN A 65 19.06 17.77 14.30
N THR A 66 17.89 17.16 14.15
CA THR A 66 16.64 17.68 14.71
C THR A 66 16.41 17.14 16.12
N GLN A 67 15.67 17.88 16.94
CA GLN A 67 15.24 17.39 18.26
C GLN A 67 14.38 16.14 18.10
N LYS A 68 14.48 15.19 19.04
CA LYS A 68 13.60 14.02 19.09
C LYS A 68 12.17 14.51 19.35
N GLN A 69 11.27 14.24 18.40
CA GLN A 69 9.88 14.70 18.47
C GLN A 69 8.98 13.80 19.33
N ALA A 70 9.45 12.60 19.68
CA ALA A 70 8.74 11.64 20.50
C ALA A 70 9.70 10.91 21.43
N SER A 71 9.19 10.53 22.59
CA SER A 71 9.84 9.65 23.55
C SER A 71 9.69 8.17 23.15
N PRO A 72 10.57 7.27 23.63
CA PRO A 72 10.42 5.84 23.39
C PRO A 72 9.07 5.28 23.86
N GLU A 73 8.55 5.78 24.98
CA GLU A 73 7.28 5.33 25.56
C GLU A 73 6.08 5.66 24.65
N GLU A 74 6.04 6.89 24.09
CA GLU A 74 4.98 7.32 23.16
C GLU A 74 4.98 6.47 21.88
N LEU A 75 6.16 6.13 21.36
CA LEU A 75 6.28 5.29 20.17
C LEU A 75 5.84 3.85 20.45
N LEU A 76 6.19 3.30 21.61
CA LEU A 76 5.78 1.94 22.00
C LEU A 76 4.27 1.87 22.25
N ALA A 77 3.64 2.95 22.72
CA ALA A 77 2.18 3.02 22.90
C ALA A 77 1.39 2.95 21.57
N CYS A 78 2.02 3.22 20.42
CA CYS A 78 1.37 3.09 19.11
C CYS A 78 1.24 1.63 18.62
N SER A 79 1.85 0.66 19.32
CA SER A 79 1.86 -0.73 18.90
C SER A 79 0.94 -1.61 19.77
N PRO A 80 0.13 -2.49 19.18
CA PRO A 80 -0.65 -3.48 19.92
C PRO A 80 0.17 -4.72 20.34
N GLN A 81 1.45 -4.80 19.96
CA GLN A 81 2.30 -5.96 20.26
C GLN A 81 2.88 -5.89 21.67
N LYS A 82 3.31 -7.05 22.20
CA LYS A 82 3.97 -7.10 23.51
C LYS A 82 5.29 -6.34 23.46
N VAL A 83 5.53 -5.51 24.47
CA VAL A 83 6.82 -4.84 24.67
C VAL A 83 7.71 -5.70 25.56
N ILE A 84 8.95 -5.98 25.12
CA ILE A 84 9.97 -6.69 25.88
C ILE A 84 11.27 -5.90 25.77
N ALA A 85 11.89 -5.56 26.90
CA ALA A 85 13.13 -4.77 26.95
C ALA A 85 13.08 -3.49 26.08
N GLU A 86 12.01 -2.68 26.23
CA GLU A 86 11.79 -1.43 25.49
C GLU A 86 11.69 -1.58 23.96
N GLN A 87 11.37 -2.79 23.48
CA GLN A 87 11.23 -3.09 22.06
C GLN A 87 9.91 -3.78 21.76
N ILE A 88 9.42 -3.57 20.53
CA ILE A 88 8.26 -4.27 19.99
C ILE A 88 8.66 -5.72 19.70
N ALA A 89 8.16 -6.67 20.48
CA ALA A 89 8.46 -8.08 20.29
C ALA A 89 7.58 -8.66 19.16
N ILE A 90 8.22 -9.20 18.13
CA ILE A 90 7.57 -9.96 17.06
C ILE A 90 7.96 -11.44 17.14
N GLY A 91 7.07 -12.32 16.68
CA GLY A 91 7.39 -13.74 16.54
C GLY A 91 8.58 -13.94 15.60
N ASN A 92 9.46 -14.89 15.91
CA ASN A 92 10.59 -15.22 15.07
C ASN A 92 10.09 -15.69 13.69
N ILE A 93 10.52 -15.01 12.63
CA ILE A 93 10.18 -15.36 11.25
C ILE A 93 11.30 -16.25 10.71
N MET A 94 11.38 -17.48 11.22
CA MET A 94 12.15 -18.53 10.56
C MET A 94 11.20 -19.25 9.60
N LYS A 95 11.42 -19.07 8.30
CA LYS A 95 10.78 -19.84 7.23
C LYS A 95 11.58 -21.11 6.96
#